data_AF-S2J1Q7-F1
#
_entry.id   AF-S2J1Q7-F1
#
_cell.length_a   1.000
_cell.length_b   1.000
_cell.length_c   1.000
_cell.angle_alpha   90.00
_cell.angle_beta   90.00
_cell.angle_gamma   90.00
#
_symmetry.space_group_name_H-M   'P 1'
#
loop_
_entity.id
_entity.type
_entity.pdbx_description
1 polymer ?
#
loop_
_entity_poly.entity_id
_entity_poly.type
_entity_poly.pdbx_seq_one_letter_code
_entity_poly.pdbx_strand_id
1 'polypeptide(L)'
;MLRIYRAAPSKNSASIDARNYYRWPLRAPYYYYHKYYFTPMLTISLAGAEACRALDYFRRPNALRLTTQQGPQLLMRLSSHVEMISWIEHLQAAINISLDLEFRPMPKFITIPTRGLTTALLDPRSIELERTREQRRRDQREVLI
;
A
#
# COMPACT_ATOMS: atom_id res chain seq x y z
N MET A 1 -7.17 -3.60 -6.39
CA MET A 1 -6.29 -4.25 -7.37
C MET A 1 -5.22 -3.25 -7.83
N LEU A 2 -3.94 -3.56 -7.63
CA LEU A 2 -2.79 -2.78 -8.12
C LEU A 2 -2.40 -3.28 -9.51
N ARG A 3 -2.25 -2.36 -10.47
CA ARG A 3 -1.83 -2.67 -11.85
C ARG A 3 -0.46 -2.05 -12.10
N ILE A 4 0.49 -2.86 -12.54
CA ILE A 4 1.86 -2.45 -12.84
C ILE A 4 2.04 -2.44 -14.35
N TYR A 5 2.51 -1.32 -14.88
CA TYR A 5 2.73 -1.11 -16.32
C TYR A 5 4.22 -1.00 -16.63
N ARG A 6 4.56 -1.15 -17.91
CA ARG A 6 5.94 -0.99 -18.36
C ARG A 6 6.29 0.50 -18.40
N ALA A 7 7.44 0.85 -17.82
CA ALA A 7 7.97 2.21 -17.96
C ALA A 7 8.41 2.50 -19.40
N ALA A 8 8.34 3.78 -19.79
CA ALA A 8 8.88 4.24 -21.07
C ALA A 8 10.38 3.92 -21.16
N PRO A 9 10.92 3.56 -22.34
CA PRO A 9 12.35 3.44 -22.51
C PRO A 9 13.05 4.78 -22.18
N SER A 10 14.17 4.71 -21.47
CA SER A 10 14.95 5.91 -21.12
C SER A 10 15.53 6.55 -22.38
N LYS A 11 15.44 7.88 -22.50
CA LYS A 11 16.00 8.64 -23.63
C LYS A 11 17.52 8.45 -23.76
N ASN A 12 18.21 8.09 -22.67
CA ASN A 12 19.66 7.96 -22.63
C ASN A 12 20.17 6.56 -23.02
N SER A 13 19.29 5.57 -23.22
CA SER A 13 19.69 4.27 -23.82
C SER A 13 19.69 4.33 -25.35
N ALA A 14 20.08 5.49 -25.91
CA ALA A 14 20.11 5.77 -27.34
C ALA A 14 21.32 5.12 -28.04
N SER A 15 21.51 3.81 -27.82
CA SER A 15 22.21 2.94 -28.76
C SER A 15 21.26 1.85 -29.27
N ILE A 16 19.98 2.21 -29.48
CA ILE A 16 19.11 1.35 -30.27
C ILE A 16 19.59 1.49 -31.71
N ASP A 17 20.25 0.45 -32.22
CA ASP A 17 20.72 0.36 -33.59
C ASP A 17 19.65 0.83 -34.58
N ALA A 18 19.93 1.95 -35.25
CA ALA A 18 19.05 2.56 -36.26
C ALA A 18 18.66 1.58 -37.38
N ARG A 19 19.44 0.51 -37.57
CA ARG A 19 19.19 -0.56 -38.56
C ARG A 19 17.94 -1.39 -38.29
N ASN A 20 17.48 -1.50 -37.04
CA ASN A 20 16.27 -2.26 -36.70
C ASN A 20 14.97 -1.46 -36.86
N TYR A 21 15.04 -0.19 -37.25
CA TYR A 21 13.85 0.67 -37.40
C TYR A 21 13.17 0.58 -38.78
N TYR A 22 13.82 -0.01 -39.78
CA TYR A 22 13.35 0.04 -41.17
C TYR A 22 13.54 -1.27 -41.96
N ARG A 23 13.22 -2.44 -41.36
CA ARG A 23 13.17 -3.67 -42.17
C ARG A 23 11.84 -3.75 -42.93
N TRP A 24 11.92 -3.41 -44.21
CA TRP A 24 10.93 -3.57 -45.27
C TRP A 24 10.30 -4.98 -45.31
N PRO A 25 9.05 -5.15 -45.81
CA PRO A 25 8.40 -4.30 -46.81
C PRO A 25 7.01 -3.74 -46.45
N LEU A 26 6.74 -3.44 -45.17
CA LEU A 26 5.55 -2.65 -44.80
C LEU A 26 5.99 -1.34 -44.15
N ARG A 27 5.87 -0.25 -44.91
CA ARG A 27 6.03 1.14 -44.45
C ARG A 27 4.91 1.51 -43.47
N ALA A 28 4.94 1.00 -42.25
CA ALA A 28 4.05 1.44 -41.18
C ALA A 28 4.84 1.65 -39.88
N PRO A 29 5.35 2.86 -39.61
CA PRO A 29 5.84 3.20 -38.29
C PRO A 29 4.70 3.80 -37.42
N TYR A 30 4.81 3.62 -36.10
CA TYR A 30 4.11 4.35 -35.01
C TYR A 30 3.02 3.63 -34.17
N TYR A 31 2.92 2.30 -34.14
CA TYR A 31 2.10 1.61 -33.12
C TYR A 31 2.79 1.50 -31.73
N TYR A 32 3.89 2.21 -31.49
CA TYR A 32 4.81 1.90 -30.38
C TYR A 32 4.47 2.56 -29.04
N TYR A 33 3.46 3.43 -28.97
CA TYR A 33 3.09 4.09 -27.70
C TYR A 33 1.93 3.41 -26.96
N HIS A 34 1.01 2.73 -27.64
CA HIS A 34 -0.21 2.23 -26.97
C HIS A 34 -0.02 0.89 -26.25
N LYS A 35 0.95 0.08 -26.67
CA LYS A 35 1.15 -1.28 -26.14
C LYS A 35 1.71 -1.32 -24.71
N TYR A 36 2.45 -0.29 -24.28
CA TYR A 36 3.14 -0.29 -22.97
C TYR A 36 2.28 0.22 -21.80
N TYR A 37 1.28 1.05 -22.08
CA TYR A 37 0.47 1.70 -21.04
C TYR A 37 -0.93 1.10 -20.87
N PHE A 38 -1.44 0.38 -21.87
CA PHE A 38 -2.82 -0.13 -21.81
C PHE A 38 -2.92 -1.50 -21.14
N THR A 39 -1.98 -2.41 -21.42
CA THR A 39 -1.99 -3.75 -20.84
C THR A 39 -1.10 -3.77 -19.59
N PRO A 40 -1.66 -4.05 -18.39
CA PRO A 40 -0.85 -4.20 -17.19
C PRO A 40 0.06 -5.42 -17.34
N MET A 41 1.34 -5.25 -17.02
CA MET A 41 2.29 -6.36 -16.96
C MET A 41 1.96 -7.32 -15.83
N LEU A 42 1.52 -6.76 -14.70
CA LEU A 42 1.17 -7.52 -13.51
C LEU A 42 -0.02 -6.85 -12.83
N THR A 43 -0.99 -7.67 -12.42
CA THR A 43 -2.16 -7.23 -11.67
C THR A 43 -2.20 -8.01 -10.36
N ILE A 44 -2.27 -7.30 -9.23
CA ILE A 44 -2.13 -7.88 -7.89
C ILE A 44 -3.27 -7.40 -7.00
N SER A 45 -3.82 -8.31 -6.18
CA SER A 45 -4.75 -7.91 -5.13
C SER A 45 -4.00 -7.27 -3.96
N LEU A 46 -4.54 -6.16 -3.45
CA LEU A 46 -4.01 -5.49 -2.26
C LEU A 46 -4.71 -5.93 -0.97
N ALA A 47 -5.74 -6.77 -1.08
CA ALA A 47 -6.47 -7.28 0.07
C ALA A 47 -5.49 -8.09 0.96
N GLY A 48 -5.35 -7.67 2.22
CA GLY A 48 -4.40 -8.29 3.15
C GLY A 48 -2.92 -8.11 2.78
N ALA A 49 -2.58 -7.21 1.84
CA ALA A 49 -1.20 -6.88 1.55
C ALA A 49 -0.63 -5.87 2.57
N GLU A 50 0.69 -5.77 2.64
CA GLU A 50 1.40 -4.85 3.51
C GLU A 50 2.46 -4.08 2.71
N ALA A 51 2.48 -2.77 2.87
CA ALA A 51 3.46 -1.88 2.25
C ALA A 51 4.33 -1.24 3.34
N CYS A 52 5.63 -1.51 3.29
CA CYS A 52 6.60 -1.06 4.29
C CYS A 52 7.93 -0.64 3.64
N ARG A 53 8.74 0.14 4.36
CA ARG A 53 10.13 0.38 3.96
C ARG A 53 10.93 -0.92 4.09
N ALA A 54 11.78 -1.23 3.10
CA ALA A 54 12.63 -2.41 3.14
C ALA A 54 13.89 -2.13 3.99
N LEU A 55 13.81 -2.36 5.31
CA LEU A 55 14.89 -2.05 6.26
C LEU A 55 16.08 -3.01 6.19
N ASP A 56 15.84 -4.25 5.77
CA ASP A 56 16.84 -5.31 5.57
C ASP A 56 17.60 -5.19 4.24
N TYR A 57 17.12 -4.34 3.32
CA TYR A 57 17.71 -4.17 2.01
C TYR A 57 18.66 -2.97 1.97
N PHE A 58 19.96 -3.26 2.02
CA PHE A 58 21.01 -2.22 2.06
C PHE A 58 21.63 -1.88 0.70
N ARG A 59 21.33 -2.66 -0.36
CA ARG A 59 22.02 -2.50 -1.66
C ARG A 59 21.64 -1.22 -2.40
N ARG A 60 20.38 -0.76 -2.29
CA ARG A 60 19.94 0.52 -2.87
C ARG A 60 19.08 1.29 -1.85
N PRO A 61 19.26 2.62 -1.76
CA PRO A 61 18.43 3.44 -0.89
C PRO A 61 17.00 3.56 -1.44
N ASN A 62 16.10 4.06 -0.59
CA ASN A 62 14.71 4.39 -0.94
C ASN A 62 13.94 3.19 -1.53
N ALA A 63 14.16 2.01 -0.94
CA ALA A 63 13.48 0.79 -1.31
C ALA A 63 12.25 0.57 -0.41
N LEU A 64 11.11 0.30 -1.05
CA LEU A 64 9.89 -0.14 -0.40
C LEU A 64 9.60 -1.59 -0.76
N ARG A 65 8.98 -2.29 0.17
CA ARG A 65 8.57 -3.68 0.08
C ARG A 65 7.04 -3.74 0.09
N LEU A 66 6.49 -4.46 -0.88
CA LEU A 66 5.09 -4.82 -0.92
C LEU A 66 4.99 -6.34 -0.75
N THR A 67 4.44 -6.77 0.38
CA THR A 67 4.17 -8.17 0.68
C THR A 67 2.69 -8.43 0.47
N THR A 68 2.34 -9.38 -0.37
CA THR A 68 0.94 -9.74 -0.65
C THR A 68 0.61 -11.07 0.03
N GLN A 69 -0.60 -11.22 0.57
CA GLN A 69 -1.00 -12.44 1.30
C GLN A 69 -0.93 -13.72 0.45
N GLN A 70 -1.30 -13.63 -0.83
CA GLN A 70 -1.35 -14.75 -1.77
C GLN A 70 -0.60 -14.41 -3.07
N GLY A 71 0.67 -13.98 -2.97
CA GLY A 71 1.39 -13.55 -4.17
C GLY A 71 2.88 -13.24 -3.94
N PRO A 72 3.56 -12.74 -5.00
CA PRO A 72 4.98 -12.44 -4.94
C PRO A 72 5.25 -11.21 -4.06
N GLN A 73 6.34 -11.26 -3.31
CA GLN A 73 6.88 -10.07 -2.66
C GLN A 73 7.59 -9.19 -3.69
N LEU A 74 7.23 -7.91 -3.74
CA LEU A 74 7.84 -6.94 -4.63
C LEU A 74 8.74 -5.98 -3.85
N LEU A 75 9.94 -5.75 -4.38
CA LEU A 75 10.84 -4.70 -3.92
C LEU A 75 10.89 -3.61 -4.99
N MET A 76 10.45 -2.40 -4.63
CA MET A 76 10.42 -1.26 -5.54
C MET A 76 11.35 -0.17 -5.03
N ARG A 77 12.23 0.31 -5.92
CA ARG A 77 13.11 1.45 -5.64
C ARG A 77 12.47 2.73 -6.17
N LEU A 78 12.54 3.78 -5.37
CA LEU A 78 12.10 5.11 -5.75
C LEU A 78 13.25 6.08 -5.89
N SER A 79 12.97 7.24 -6.48
CA SER A 79 13.98 8.27 -6.74
C SER A 79 14.39 8.96 -5.43
N SER A 80 13.41 9.31 -4.59
CA SER A 80 13.59 10.09 -3.37
C SER A 80 13.00 9.40 -2.13
N HIS A 81 13.49 9.78 -0.96
CA HIS A 81 12.97 9.33 0.33
C HIS A 81 11.53 9.82 0.57
N VAL A 82 11.25 11.08 0.21
CA VAL A 82 9.92 11.69 0.34
C VAL A 82 8.90 10.95 -0.54
N GLU A 83 9.29 10.65 -1.78
CA GLU A 83 8.45 9.84 -2.68
C GLU A 83 8.19 8.46 -2.09
N MET A 84 9.22 7.79 -1.55
CA MET A 84 9.05 6.48 -0.93
C MET A 84 8.02 6.51 0.20
N ILE A 85 8.08 7.50 1.09
CA ILE A 85 7.09 7.66 2.18
C ILE A 85 5.70 7.89 1.59
N SER A 86 5.56 8.82 0.65
CA SER A 86 4.27 9.12 0.02
C SER A 86 3.67 7.89 -0.66
N TRP A 87 4.48 7.09 -1.38
CA TRP A 87 4.00 5.85 -1.99
C TRP A 87 3.59 4.80 -0.96
N ILE A 88 4.29 4.71 0.18
CA ILE A 88 3.89 3.82 1.28
C ILE A 88 2.52 4.24 1.82
N GLU A 89 2.31 5.53 2.09
CA GLU A 89 1.03 6.04 2.60
C GLU A 89 -0.12 5.77 1.62
N HIS A 90 0.07 6.04 0.33
CA HIS A 90 -0.94 5.75 -0.69
C HIS A 90 -1.24 4.24 -0.81
N LEU A 91 -0.21 3.39 -0.76
CA LEU A 91 -0.41 1.94 -0.82
C LEU A 91 -1.12 1.42 0.43
N GLN A 92 -0.75 1.88 1.62
CA GLN A 92 -1.42 1.51 2.87
C GLN A 92 -2.88 1.97 2.89
N ALA A 93 -3.18 3.18 2.41
CA ALA A 93 -4.55 3.64 2.25
C ALA A 93 -5.34 2.76 1.26
N ALA A 94 -4.74 2.40 0.12
CA ALA A 94 -5.36 1.51 -0.86
C ALA A 94 -5.59 0.10 -0.32
N ILE A 95 -4.63 -0.46 0.43
CA ILE A 95 -4.76 -1.74 1.13
C ILE A 95 -5.96 -1.71 2.07
N ASN A 96 -6.07 -0.66 2.89
CA ASN A 96 -7.16 -0.53 3.86
C ASN A 96 -8.53 -0.51 3.19
N ILE A 97 -8.65 0.05 1.98
CA ILE A 97 -9.90 0.13 1.19
C ILE A 97 -10.16 -1.12 0.36
N SER A 98 -9.14 -1.92 0.10
CA SER A 98 -9.25 -3.09 -0.77
C SER A 98 -9.92 -4.32 -0.14
N LEU A 99 -10.08 -4.35 1.20
CA LEU A 99 -10.86 -5.37 1.88
C LEU A 99 -12.36 -5.06 1.79
N ASP A 100 -13.16 -6.11 1.63
CA ASP A 100 -14.62 -5.97 1.64
C ASP A 100 -15.10 -5.47 3.00
N LEU A 101 -16.24 -4.78 3.00
CA LEU A 101 -16.78 -4.09 4.19
C LEU A 101 -17.04 -5.04 5.36
N GLU A 102 -17.40 -6.29 5.08
CA GLU A 102 -17.71 -7.31 6.10
C GLU A 102 -16.48 -7.78 6.87
N PHE A 103 -15.31 -7.77 6.21
CA PHE A 103 -14.04 -8.24 6.80
C PHE A 103 -13.18 -7.12 7.36
N ARG A 104 -13.56 -5.85 7.13
CA ARG A 104 -12.77 -4.71 7.60
C ARG A 104 -12.92 -4.54 9.11
N PRO A 105 -11.82 -4.57 9.89
CA PRO A 105 -11.90 -4.25 11.30
C PRO A 105 -12.31 -2.78 11.49
N MET A 106 -13.23 -2.52 12.42
CA MET A 106 -13.61 -1.15 12.76
C MET A 106 -12.35 -0.37 13.20
N PRO A 107 -12.05 0.79 12.61
CA PRO A 107 -10.91 1.58 13.03
C PRO A 107 -11.06 1.95 14.50
N LYS A 108 -10.09 1.52 15.31
CA LYS A 108 -10.06 1.89 16.73
C LYS A 108 -9.48 3.29 16.81
N PHE A 109 -10.35 4.27 16.96
CA PHE A 109 -9.91 5.62 17.31
C PHE A 109 -9.29 5.55 18.71
N ILE A 110 -8.00 5.88 18.81
CA ILE A 110 -7.37 6.14 20.09
C ILE A 110 -8.01 7.44 20.59
N THR A 111 -9.07 7.34 21.39
CA THR A 111 -9.56 8.47 22.15
C THR A 111 -8.53 8.72 23.23
N ILE A 112 -7.47 9.46 22.88
CA ILE A 112 -6.49 9.91 23.87
C ILE A 112 -7.32 10.63 24.94
N PRO A 113 -7.32 10.17 26.21
CA PRO A 113 -7.89 10.98 27.27
C PRO A 113 -7.08 12.29 27.28
N THR A 114 -7.75 13.40 26.99
CA THR A 114 -7.18 14.76 27.04
C THR A 114 -6.35 14.89 28.31
N ARG A 115 -5.04 15.12 28.11
CA ARG A 115 -3.97 15.27 29.10
C ARG A 115 -4.42 15.41 30.56
N GLY A 116 -4.22 14.33 31.32
CA GLY A 116 -4.24 14.33 32.79
C GLY A 116 -3.92 12.99 33.46
N LEU A 117 -3.42 11.98 32.74
CA LEU A 117 -3.51 10.58 33.21
C LEU A 117 -2.19 9.78 33.18
N THR A 118 -1.05 10.39 33.53
CA THR A 118 0.11 9.56 33.94
C THR A 118 -0.04 9.08 35.39
N THR A 119 -0.86 9.74 36.20
CA THR A 119 -1.10 9.37 37.61
C THR A 119 -2.35 8.50 37.81
N ALA A 120 -3.35 8.59 36.93
CA ALA A 120 -4.66 7.98 37.17
C ALA A 120 -4.91 6.62 36.50
N LEU A 121 -3.96 6.07 35.72
CA LEU A 121 -4.04 4.69 35.19
C LEU A 121 -3.85 3.61 36.29
N LEU A 122 -3.38 4.01 37.47
CA LEU A 122 -3.27 3.16 38.67
C LEU A 122 -4.39 3.45 39.69
N ASP A 123 -5.35 4.32 39.36
CA ASP A 123 -6.40 4.73 40.29
C ASP A 123 -7.56 3.73 40.23
N PRO A 124 -7.96 3.06 41.33
CA PRO A 124 -8.99 2.00 41.33
C PRO A 124 -10.30 2.43 40.66
N ARG A 125 -10.64 3.71 40.79
CA ARG A 125 -11.84 4.33 40.19
C ARG A 125 -11.79 4.39 38.66
N SER A 126 -10.60 4.54 38.08
CA SER A 126 -10.42 4.55 36.62
C SER A 126 -10.69 3.17 36.02
N ILE A 127 -10.20 2.12 36.69
CA ILE A 127 -10.37 0.72 36.30
C ILE A 127 -11.84 0.33 36.37
N GLU A 128 -12.57 0.75 37.41
CA GLU A 128 -14.01 0.53 37.52
C GLU A 128 -14.82 1.23 36.42
N LEU A 129 -14.45 2.47 36.08
CA LEU A 129 -15.06 3.21 34.98
C LEU A 129 -14.84 2.50 33.64
N GLU A 130 -13.65 1.96 33.40
CA GLU A 130 -13.30 1.20 32.21
C GLU A 130 -14.09 -0.13 32.12
N ARG A 131 -14.19 -0.86 33.24
CA ARG A 131 -15.04 -2.07 33.36
C ARG A 131 -16.51 -1.76 33.09
N THR A 132 -17.04 -0.68 33.65
CA THR A 132 -18.46 -0.30 33.46
C THR A 132 -18.74 0.09 32.01
N ARG A 133 -17.78 0.71 31.33
CA ARG A 133 -17.87 1.02 29.88
C ARG A 133 -17.80 -0.24 29.03
N GLU A 134 -16.98 -1.22 29.42
CA GLU A 134 -16.93 -2.54 28.76
C GLU A 134 -18.22 -3.33 28.96
N GLN A 135 -18.80 -3.30 30.16
CA GLN A 135 -20.06 -3.95 30.48
C GLN A 135 -21.19 -3.40 29.60
N ARG A 136 -21.35 -2.06 29.54
CA ARG A 136 -22.32 -1.40 28.66
C ARG A 136 -22.16 -1.77 27.18
N ARG A 137 -20.92 -1.94 26.70
CA ARG A 137 -20.67 -2.39 25.32
C ARG A 137 -21.08 -3.85 25.10
N ARG A 138 -20.98 -4.71 26.11
CA ARG A 138 -21.47 -6.10 26.05
C ARG A 138 -23.00 -6.12 26.07
N ASP A 139 -23.61 -5.37 26.98
CA ASP A 139 -25.08 -5.28 27.08
C ASP A 139 -25.70 -4.79 25.77
N GLN A 140 -25.12 -3.76 25.14
CA GLN A 140 -25.55 -3.26 23.83
C GLN A 140 -25.42 -4.30 22.71
N ARG A 141 -24.46 -5.23 22.80
CA ARG A 141 -24.31 -6.33 21.83
C ARG A 141 -25.33 -7.44 22.07
N GLU A 142 -25.68 -7.70 23.32
CA GLU A 142 -26.68 -8.72 23.69
C GLU A 142 -28.11 -8.28 23.36
N VAL A 143 -28.41 -6.98 23.40
CA VAL A 143 -29.74 -6.42 23.06
C VAL A 143 -30.07 -6.47 21.56
N LEU A 144 -29.06 -6.65 20.70
CA LEU A 144 -29.21 -6.68 19.24
C LEU A 144 -29.31 -8.11 18.66
N ILE A 145 -29.49 -9.11 19.53
CA ILE A 145 -29.80 -10.52 19.20
C ILE A 145 -31.25 -10.78 19.59
#